data_AF-A0AAU9CWB8-F1
#
_entry.id   AF-A0AAU9CWB8-F1
#
_cell.length_a   1.000
_cell.length_b   1.000
_cell.length_c   1.000
_cell.angle_alpha   90.00
_cell.angle_beta   90.00
_cell.angle_gamma   90.00
#
_symmetry.space_group_name_H-M   'P 1'
#
loop_
_entity.id
_entity.type
_entity.pdbx_description
1 polymer ?
#
loop_
_entity_poly.entity_id
_entity_poly.type
_entity_poly.pdbx_seq_one_letter_code
_entity_poly.pdbx_strand_id
1 'polypeptide(L)'
;MKYLHLMILSIFLNFSCQKNNKNLHLNLTEEEIPLGEKLTETPIKTKDDLSVIRTAIRGSSLIAQNQHPEHDLLTIFDINTLQLKGKILRQGKKHNSAELFEMSDNQVGLFDKDRKKIGVFRVNENRSLNKIDEKYSKDLKTCPIDCGDSFIYTRYSRNDKGQRWKEIVKLPKDNGEAKVIYDFPDFKYKPTKEYYCLYKVNKDAQRIAIAYTGHRRIDIIDFKGNLIRKITVSPDAQLEGENKDSKKPQNRIIEYSDLRANSKYIITKYSGGAVFNRNTKAKELFEVYDWDGNPIKRFKTNNSFLRFRILPSAEDSIKLLGILAWDYSLATFVVLKARV
;
A
#
# COMPACT_ATOMS: atom_id res chain seq x y z
N MET A 1 -42.97 23.76 -35.86
CA MET A 1 -42.38 22.60 -35.16
C MET A 1 -40.84 22.65 -35.14
N LYS A 2 -40.20 23.66 -34.53
CA LYS A 2 -38.73 23.75 -34.40
C LYS A 2 -38.22 24.02 -32.97
N TYR A 3 -39.12 24.30 -32.02
CA TYR A 3 -38.74 24.61 -30.62
C TYR A 3 -38.93 23.43 -29.65
N LEU A 4 -39.58 22.34 -30.07
CA LEU A 4 -39.85 21.19 -29.20
C LEU A 4 -38.63 20.28 -29.00
N HIS A 5 -37.64 20.30 -29.90
CA HIS A 5 -36.43 19.48 -29.79
C HIS A 5 -35.39 20.07 -28.81
N LEU A 6 -35.38 21.38 -28.55
CA LEU A 6 -34.43 21.97 -27.61
C LEU A 6 -34.80 21.75 -26.14
N MET A 7 -36.10 21.55 -25.84
CA MET A 7 -36.56 21.34 -24.46
C MET A 7 -36.37 19.90 -23.98
N ILE A 8 -36.32 18.92 -24.88
CA ILE A 8 -36.08 17.52 -24.51
C ILE A 8 -34.58 17.32 -24.18
N LEU A 9 -33.67 18.08 -24.81
CA LEU A 9 -32.24 18.00 -24.52
C LEU A 9 -31.87 18.58 -23.13
N SER A 10 -32.62 19.56 -22.62
CA SER A 10 -32.39 20.15 -21.30
C SER A 10 -32.98 19.34 -20.14
N ILE A 11 -33.97 18.48 -20.40
CA ILE A 11 -34.51 17.55 -19.39
C ILE A 11 -33.56 16.36 -19.20
N PHE A 12 -32.86 15.89 -20.24
CA PHE A 12 -31.85 14.83 -20.11
C PHE A 12 -30.52 15.29 -19.47
N LEU A 13 -30.23 16.60 -19.46
CA LEU A 13 -29.04 17.14 -18.79
C LEU A 13 -29.22 17.36 -17.27
N ASN A 14 -30.46 17.34 -16.76
CA ASN A 14 -30.75 17.50 -15.33
C ASN A 14 -30.96 16.18 -14.57
N PHE A 15 -30.88 15.03 -15.23
CA PHE A 15 -30.75 13.73 -14.55
C PHE A 15 -29.30 13.37 -14.20
N SER A 16 -28.37 14.30 -14.38
CA SER A 16 -27.00 14.14 -13.91
C SER A 16 -26.88 14.55 -12.44
N CYS A 17 -26.42 13.60 -11.62
CA CYS A 17 -25.83 13.85 -10.29
C CYS A 17 -26.77 14.17 -9.11
N GLN A 18 -27.85 13.42 -8.93
CA GLN A 18 -28.11 12.92 -7.56
C GLN A 18 -27.28 11.65 -7.35
N LYS A 19 -25.96 11.79 -7.18
CA LYS A 19 -25.14 10.72 -6.62
C LYS A 19 -25.73 10.41 -5.24
N ASN A 20 -26.30 9.23 -5.13
CA ASN A 20 -26.98 8.73 -3.94
C ASN A 20 -25.95 8.65 -2.79
N ASN A 21 -25.82 9.72 -2.00
CA ASN A 21 -24.86 9.83 -0.89
C ASN A 21 -25.08 8.76 0.20
N LYS A 22 -26.18 8.00 0.15
CA LYS A 22 -26.50 6.90 1.06
C LYS A 22 -25.45 5.76 1.05
N ASN A 23 -24.58 5.71 0.04
CA ASN A 23 -23.51 4.71 -0.04
C ASN A 23 -22.11 5.27 0.30
N LEU A 24 -21.95 6.53 0.73
CA LEU A 24 -20.60 7.06 0.98
C LEU A 24 -19.90 6.38 2.17
N HIS A 25 -20.66 6.02 3.21
CA HIS A 25 -20.17 5.42 4.44
C HIS A 25 -20.64 3.98 4.56
N LEU A 26 -19.70 3.05 4.68
CA LEU A 26 -19.95 1.64 4.95
C LEU A 26 -19.35 1.31 6.32
N ASN A 27 -20.22 1.11 7.31
CA ASN A 27 -19.83 0.65 8.64
C ASN A 27 -20.08 -0.85 8.69
N LEU A 28 -19.03 -1.63 8.93
CA LEU A 28 -19.07 -3.08 8.99
C LEU A 28 -18.80 -3.55 10.42
N THR A 29 -19.32 -4.70 10.81
CA THR A 29 -18.81 -5.52 11.90
C THR A 29 -17.76 -6.51 11.39
N GLU A 30 -17.12 -7.25 12.30
CA GLU A 30 -16.16 -8.27 11.86
C GLU A 30 -16.84 -9.38 11.06
N GLU A 31 -18.05 -9.74 11.45
CA GLU A 31 -18.85 -10.84 10.88
C GLU A 31 -19.35 -10.53 9.47
N GLU A 32 -19.50 -9.24 9.13
CA GLU A 32 -19.95 -8.79 7.81
C GLU A 32 -18.87 -8.89 6.72
N ILE A 33 -17.63 -9.23 7.09
CA ILE A 33 -16.57 -9.57 6.12
C ILE A 33 -16.47 -11.10 6.01
N PRO A 34 -16.87 -11.70 4.87
CA PRO A 34 -16.92 -13.15 4.73
C PRO A 34 -15.59 -13.82 5.07
N LEU A 35 -15.61 -14.80 5.98
CA LEU A 35 -14.41 -15.57 6.30
C LEU A 35 -14.10 -16.53 5.14
N GLY A 36 -12.95 -16.35 4.53
CA GLY A 36 -12.43 -17.25 3.51
C GLY A 36 -11.83 -18.53 4.10
N GLU A 37 -11.46 -19.45 3.21
CA GLU A 37 -10.72 -20.66 3.57
C GLU A 37 -9.39 -20.33 4.26
N LYS A 38 -8.87 -21.28 5.04
CA LYS A 38 -7.56 -21.12 5.68
C LYS A 38 -6.47 -20.95 4.61
N LEU A 39 -5.63 -19.93 4.76
CA LEU A 39 -4.48 -19.74 3.87
C LEU A 39 -3.56 -20.95 3.96
N THR A 40 -3.22 -21.51 2.81
CA THR A 40 -2.12 -22.47 2.72
C THR A 40 -0.82 -21.69 2.68
N GLU A 41 0.07 -21.99 3.62
CA GLU A 41 1.35 -21.30 3.81
C GLU A 41 2.49 -22.21 3.38
N THR A 42 3.22 -21.84 2.32
CA THR A 42 4.38 -22.61 1.85
C THR A 42 5.65 -21.80 2.06
N PRO A 43 6.52 -22.17 3.01
CA PRO A 43 7.79 -21.48 3.21
C PRO A 43 8.72 -21.73 2.03
N ILE A 44 9.47 -20.70 1.67
CA ILE A 44 10.54 -20.76 0.69
C ILE A 44 11.82 -20.35 1.39
N LYS A 45 12.81 -21.24 1.35
CA LYS A 45 14.17 -20.94 1.81
C LYS A 45 14.96 -20.36 0.65
N THR A 46 15.52 -19.18 0.83
CA THR A 46 16.60 -18.69 -0.04
C THR A 46 17.91 -19.32 0.39
N LYS A 47 18.83 -19.53 -0.55
CA LYS A 47 20.20 -19.98 -0.22
C LYS A 47 21.07 -18.82 0.28
N ASP A 48 20.69 -17.60 -0.06
CA ASP A 48 21.35 -16.38 0.38
C ASP A 48 20.73 -15.88 1.68
N ASP A 49 21.58 -15.37 2.58
CA ASP A 49 21.17 -14.57 3.72
C ASP A 49 20.73 -13.20 3.22
N LEU A 50 19.45 -12.86 3.36
CA LEU A 50 18.87 -11.63 2.81
C LEU A 50 18.17 -10.85 3.90
N SER A 51 18.49 -9.56 4.00
CA SER A 51 17.83 -8.62 4.90
C SER A 51 16.87 -7.74 4.09
N VAL A 52 15.77 -8.34 3.63
CA VAL A 52 14.84 -7.70 2.67
C VAL A 52 13.94 -6.69 3.37
N ILE A 53 14.03 -5.43 2.98
CA ILE A 53 13.17 -4.34 3.50
C ILE A 53 12.04 -3.96 2.57
N ARG A 54 12.23 -4.11 1.26
CA ARG A 54 11.25 -3.74 0.24
C ARG A 54 11.32 -4.75 -0.90
N THR A 55 10.21 -4.88 -1.60
CA THR A 55 10.12 -5.72 -2.79
C THR A 55 9.36 -5.01 -3.90
N ALA A 56 9.57 -5.39 -5.14
CA ALA A 56 8.78 -4.96 -6.29
C ALA A 56 8.59 -6.17 -7.21
N ILE A 57 7.45 -6.26 -7.89
CA ILE A 57 7.18 -7.35 -8.85
C ILE A 57 7.08 -6.77 -10.25
N ARG A 58 7.86 -7.26 -11.20
CA ARG A 58 7.79 -6.85 -12.61
C ARG A 58 7.87 -8.05 -13.53
N GLY A 59 6.81 -8.27 -14.31
CA GLY A 59 6.66 -9.49 -15.11
C GLY A 59 6.82 -10.73 -14.22
N SER A 60 7.74 -11.61 -14.59
CA SER A 60 8.07 -12.81 -13.82
C SER A 60 9.18 -12.60 -12.77
N SER A 61 9.52 -11.36 -12.42
CA SER A 61 10.66 -11.04 -11.56
C SER A 61 10.21 -10.44 -10.23
N LEU A 62 10.77 -10.93 -9.14
CA LEU A 62 10.71 -10.33 -7.82
C LEU A 62 12.03 -9.61 -7.56
N ILE A 63 11.98 -8.28 -7.42
CA ILE A 63 13.13 -7.47 -7.03
C ILE A 63 13.02 -7.24 -5.52
N ALA A 64 14.04 -7.63 -4.76
CA ALA A 64 14.16 -7.41 -3.33
C ALA A 64 15.22 -6.34 -3.06
N GLN A 65 14.90 -5.38 -2.19
CA GLN A 65 15.87 -4.42 -1.68
C GLN A 65 16.37 -4.89 -0.32
N ASN A 66 17.68 -5.03 -0.20
CA ASN A 66 18.34 -5.42 1.04
C ASN A 66 18.75 -4.19 1.86
N GLN A 67 18.83 -4.36 3.19
CA GLN A 67 19.30 -3.34 4.13
C GLN A 67 20.71 -3.60 4.67
N HIS A 68 21.15 -4.87 4.67
CA HIS A 68 22.43 -5.24 5.24
C HIS A 68 23.60 -4.69 4.38
N PRO A 69 24.54 -3.91 4.94
CA PRO A 69 25.59 -3.23 4.17
C PRO A 69 26.49 -4.15 3.34
N GLU A 70 26.62 -5.42 3.75
CA GLU A 70 27.44 -6.41 3.05
C GLU A 70 26.71 -7.06 1.87
N HIS A 71 25.39 -6.87 1.77
CA HIS A 71 24.58 -7.44 0.70
C HIS A 71 24.49 -6.46 -0.48
N ASP A 72 24.21 -7.00 -1.65
CA ASP A 72 23.84 -6.15 -2.78
C ASP A 72 22.52 -5.44 -2.46
N LEU A 73 22.45 -4.16 -2.79
CA LEU A 73 21.31 -3.29 -2.51
C LEU A 73 20.03 -3.85 -3.12
N LEU A 74 20.11 -4.40 -4.33
CA LEU A 74 19.00 -5.03 -5.03
C LEU A 74 19.35 -6.46 -5.45
N THR A 75 18.45 -7.38 -5.16
CA THR A 75 18.53 -8.78 -5.60
C THR A 75 17.31 -9.12 -6.45
N ILE A 76 17.47 -9.92 -7.50
CA ILE A 76 16.38 -10.30 -8.40
C ILE A 76 16.18 -11.80 -8.37
N PHE A 77 14.94 -12.20 -8.16
CA PHE A 77 14.49 -13.59 -8.16
C PHE A 77 13.50 -13.82 -9.30
N ASP A 78 13.48 -15.04 -9.81
CA ASP A 78 12.34 -15.56 -10.55
C ASP A 78 11.14 -15.67 -9.60
N ILE A 79 9.97 -15.16 -9.94
CA ILE A 79 8.84 -15.15 -9.01
C ILE A 79 8.19 -16.53 -8.80
N ASN A 80 8.35 -17.45 -9.77
CA ASN A 80 7.73 -18.77 -9.75
C ASN A 80 8.60 -19.79 -9.00
N THR A 81 9.91 -19.70 -9.19
CA THR A 81 10.92 -20.62 -8.62
C THR A 81 11.67 -20.01 -7.44
N LEU A 82 11.63 -18.68 -7.29
CA LEU A 82 12.38 -17.91 -6.30
C LEU A 82 13.89 -18.16 -6.31
N GLN A 83 14.40 -18.66 -7.43
CA GLN A 83 15.82 -18.74 -7.68
C GLN A 83 16.37 -17.35 -7.95
N LEU A 84 17.53 -17.07 -7.36
CA LEU A 84 18.33 -15.90 -7.66
C LEU A 84 18.68 -15.85 -9.16
N LYS A 85 18.50 -14.70 -9.78
CA LYS A 85 18.81 -14.46 -11.21
C LYS A 85 19.81 -13.33 -11.42
N GLY A 86 19.87 -12.38 -10.49
CA GLY A 86 20.82 -11.28 -10.58
C GLY A 86 20.95 -10.52 -9.27
N LYS A 87 22.04 -9.77 -9.15
CA LYS A 87 22.31 -8.84 -8.06
C LYS A 87 22.74 -7.50 -8.67
N ILE A 88 22.32 -6.39 -8.08
CA ILE A 88 22.62 -5.04 -8.57
C ILE A 88 23.00 -4.15 -7.40
N LEU A 89 24.13 -3.45 -7.61
CA LEU A 89 24.71 -2.42 -6.76
C LEU A 89 25.16 -2.96 -5.39
N ARG A 90 26.47 -2.93 -5.10
CA ARG A 90 26.92 -3.07 -3.71
C ARG A 90 26.42 -1.89 -2.88
N GLN A 91 25.88 -2.16 -1.70
CA GLN A 91 25.39 -1.12 -0.81
C GLN A 91 26.57 -0.27 -0.30
N GLY A 92 26.83 0.86 -0.94
CA GLY A 92 27.71 1.89 -0.38
C GLY A 92 27.01 2.65 0.75
N LYS A 93 27.78 3.26 1.67
CA LYS A 93 27.26 4.11 2.78
C LYS A 93 26.21 5.15 2.33
N LYS A 94 26.28 5.59 1.07
CA LYS A 94 25.42 6.60 0.45
C LYS A 94 24.03 6.12 0.01
N HIS A 95 23.69 4.82 0.18
CA HIS A 95 22.41 4.25 -0.30
C HIS A 95 21.40 3.92 0.82
N ASN A 96 21.70 4.26 2.08
CA ASN A 96 20.85 3.91 3.23
C ASN A 96 19.46 4.59 3.21
N SER A 97 19.27 5.61 2.38
CA SER A 97 18.02 6.36 2.24
C SER A 97 17.25 6.04 0.95
N ALA A 98 17.74 5.08 0.16
CA ALA A 98 17.11 4.66 -1.08
C ALA A 98 15.85 3.83 -0.81
N GLU A 99 14.77 4.06 -1.54
CA GLU A 99 13.53 3.27 -1.43
C GLU A 99 13.09 2.74 -2.79
N LEU A 100 13.02 1.41 -2.90
CA LEU A 100 12.51 0.70 -4.07
C LEU A 100 10.99 0.91 -4.21
N PHE A 101 10.57 1.23 -5.43
CA PHE A 101 9.17 1.27 -5.84
C PHE A 101 8.98 0.80 -7.27
N GLU A 102 7.70 0.59 -7.55
CA GLU A 102 7.16 0.02 -8.77
C GLU A 102 6.84 1.15 -9.78
N MET A 103 7.39 1.07 -11.00
CA MET A 103 7.14 2.02 -12.12
C MET A 103 6.44 1.36 -13.32
N SER A 104 5.94 2.13 -14.29
CA SER A 104 5.33 1.55 -15.51
C SER A 104 6.33 0.73 -16.34
N ASP A 105 5.82 -0.05 -17.31
CA ASP A 105 6.61 -0.59 -18.44
C ASP A 105 7.85 -1.42 -18.06
N ASN A 106 7.67 -2.43 -17.20
CA ASN A 106 8.75 -3.30 -16.70
C ASN A 106 9.90 -2.54 -16.00
N GLN A 107 9.62 -1.37 -15.44
CA GLN A 107 10.60 -0.57 -14.72
C GLN A 107 10.38 -0.63 -13.21
N VAL A 108 11.47 -0.41 -12.49
CA VAL A 108 11.46 -0.10 -11.06
C VAL A 108 12.19 1.21 -10.83
N GLY A 109 11.72 1.94 -9.81
CA GLY A 109 12.35 3.16 -9.35
C GLY A 109 13.10 2.92 -8.05
N LEU A 110 14.23 3.59 -7.89
CA LEU A 110 14.94 3.69 -6.62
C LEU A 110 15.00 5.17 -6.22
N PHE A 111 14.20 5.54 -5.23
CA PHE A 111 14.14 6.91 -4.74
C PHE A 111 15.17 7.15 -3.64
N ASP A 112 16.23 7.89 -3.95
CA ASP A 112 17.20 8.40 -2.99
C ASP A 112 16.62 9.64 -2.31
N LYS A 113 16.18 9.49 -1.05
CA LYS A 113 15.53 10.58 -0.30
C LYS A 113 16.47 11.76 -0.03
N ASP A 114 17.74 11.49 0.24
CA ASP A 114 18.70 12.52 0.62
C ASP A 114 19.02 13.41 -0.57
N ARG A 115 19.18 12.79 -1.75
CA ARG A 115 19.44 13.53 -2.99
C ARG A 115 18.20 13.98 -3.73
N LYS A 116 17.02 13.49 -3.31
CA LYS A 116 15.74 13.69 -3.99
C LYS A 116 15.79 13.30 -5.47
N LYS A 117 16.41 12.14 -5.74
CA LYS A 117 16.61 11.60 -7.07
C LYS A 117 15.92 10.25 -7.21
N ILE A 118 15.36 9.99 -8.38
CA ILE A 118 14.85 8.69 -8.76
C ILE A 118 15.81 8.11 -9.79
N GLY A 119 16.49 7.02 -9.44
CA GLY A 119 17.09 6.15 -10.45
C GLY A 119 16.01 5.27 -11.06
N VAL A 120 15.90 5.26 -12.39
CA VAL A 120 14.96 4.40 -13.11
C VAL A 120 15.72 3.24 -13.71
N PHE A 121 15.24 2.03 -13.46
CA PHE A 121 15.87 0.80 -13.92
C PHE A 121 14.87 -0.05 -14.71
N ARG A 122 15.28 -0.55 -15.87
CA ARG A 122 14.51 -1.51 -16.66
C ARG A 122 14.87 -2.92 -16.24
N VAL A 123 13.86 -3.75 -15.99
CA VAL A 123 14.01 -5.20 -15.82
C VAL A 123 14.04 -5.82 -17.20
N ASN A 124 15.19 -6.35 -17.60
CA ASN A 124 15.35 -7.01 -18.90
C ASN A 124 14.89 -8.47 -18.86
N GLU A 125 14.78 -9.10 -20.04
CA GLU A 125 14.36 -10.51 -20.18
C GLU A 125 15.30 -11.49 -19.49
N ASN A 126 16.61 -11.21 -19.51
CA ASN A 126 17.62 -11.95 -18.76
C ASN A 126 17.62 -11.63 -17.26
N ARG A 127 16.65 -10.83 -16.80
CA ARG A 127 16.44 -10.43 -15.40
C ARG A 127 17.62 -9.70 -14.80
N SER A 128 18.32 -8.91 -15.61
CA SER A 128 19.18 -7.83 -15.14
C SER A 128 18.40 -6.52 -14.98
N LEU A 129 18.92 -5.61 -14.15
CA LEU A 129 18.45 -4.22 -14.07
C LEU A 129 19.48 -3.31 -14.72
N ASN A 130 19.08 -2.60 -15.77
CA ASN A 130 19.89 -1.54 -16.37
C ASN A 130 19.32 -0.19 -15.92
N LYS A 131 20.17 0.69 -15.40
CA LYS A 131 19.77 2.09 -15.17
C LYS A 131 19.57 2.75 -16.53
N ILE A 132 18.38 3.28 -16.78
CA ILE A 132 18.03 3.88 -18.07
C ILE A 132 17.79 5.39 -17.97
N ASP A 133 17.52 5.90 -16.76
CA ASP A 133 17.21 7.31 -16.55
C ASP A 133 17.51 7.70 -15.09
N GLU A 134 17.65 9.00 -14.84
CA GLU A 134 17.70 9.59 -13.51
C GLU A 134 16.89 10.89 -13.51
N LYS A 135 15.84 10.91 -12.69
CA LYS A 135 14.98 12.08 -12.55
C LYS A 135 15.25 12.78 -11.23
N TYR A 136 15.41 14.08 -11.28
CA TYR A 136 15.46 14.92 -10.09
C TYR A 136 14.07 15.46 -9.77
N SER A 137 13.67 15.44 -8.50
CA SER A 137 12.43 16.08 -8.08
C SER A 137 12.56 16.70 -6.69
N LYS A 138 12.63 18.03 -6.61
CA LYS A 138 12.75 18.77 -5.33
C LYS A 138 11.56 18.54 -4.38
N ASP A 139 10.41 18.21 -4.96
CA ASP A 139 9.13 18.17 -4.28
C ASP A 139 8.80 16.80 -3.70
N LEU A 140 9.42 15.73 -4.21
CA LEU A 140 9.27 14.40 -3.64
C LEU A 140 9.87 14.36 -2.23
N LYS A 141 9.01 14.07 -1.25
CA LYS A 141 9.38 13.92 0.17
C LYS A 141 9.35 12.47 0.64
N THR A 142 8.59 11.63 -0.05
CA THR A 142 8.46 10.20 0.23
C THR A 142 8.52 9.42 -1.08
N CYS A 143 8.73 8.12 -0.97
CA CYS A 143 8.73 7.22 -2.11
C CYS A 143 7.38 7.27 -2.85
N PRO A 144 7.37 7.65 -4.14
CA PRO A 144 6.15 7.85 -4.90
C PRO A 144 5.57 6.53 -5.43
N ILE A 145 4.35 6.62 -5.95
CA ILE A 145 3.73 5.62 -6.82
C ILE A 145 3.63 6.22 -8.22
N ASP A 146 4.13 5.49 -9.20
CA ASP A 146 4.01 5.86 -10.60
C ASP A 146 2.60 5.61 -11.13
N CYS A 147 1.96 6.65 -11.67
CA CYS A 147 0.61 6.62 -12.21
C CYS A 147 0.57 6.87 -13.73
N GLY A 148 1.71 6.74 -14.42
CA GLY A 148 1.82 6.99 -15.86
C GLY A 148 2.28 8.42 -16.14
N ASP A 149 1.35 9.37 -16.13
CA ASP A 149 1.59 10.80 -16.40
C ASP A 149 2.13 11.58 -15.18
N SER A 150 2.00 10.98 -13.99
CA SER A 150 2.23 11.64 -12.72
C SER A 150 2.78 10.68 -11.68
N PHE A 151 3.35 11.25 -10.63
CA PHE A 151 3.68 10.57 -9.39
C PHE A 151 2.65 10.95 -8.32
N ILE A 152 2.15 9.96 -7.59
CA ILE A 152 1.38 10.20 -6.37
C ILE A 152 2.27 9.87 -5.19
N TYR A 153 2.38 10.79 -4.24
CA TYR A 153 3.19 10.59 -3.05
C TYR A 153 2.54 11.22 -1.83
N THR A 154 3.08 10.94 -0.64
CA THR A 154 2.66 11.62 0.58
C THR A 154 3.70 12.62 1.05
N ARG A 155 3.27 13.71 1.67
CA ARG A 155 4.16 14.62 2.39
C ARG A 155 3.56 14.98 3.74
N TYR A 156 4.41 15.46 4.64
CA TYR A 156 3.94 16.09 5.86
C TYR A 156 3.76 17.59 5.63
N SER A 157 2.63 18.11 6.06
CA SER A 157 2.36 19.54 6.17
C SER A 157 2.31 19.98 7.62
N ARG A 158 2.36 21.29 7.84
CA ARG A 158 2.43 21.89 9.18
C ARG A 158 1.68 23.20 9.21
N ASN A 159 1.01 23.50 10.32
CA ASN A 159 0.44 24.83 10.57
C ASN A 159 1.39 25.70 11.41
N ASP A 160 1.00 26.95 11.63
CA ASP A 160 1.79 27.94 12.38
C ASP A 160 2.05 27.51 13.83
N LYS A 161 1.18 26.64 14.38
CA LYS A 161 1.33 26.06 15.72
C LYS A 161 2.23 24.82 15.75
N GLY A 162 2.81 24.44 14.62
CA GLY A 162 3.71 23.29 14.53
C GLY A 162 3.01 21.91 14.49
N GLN A 163 1.69 21.86 14.41
CA GLN A 163 0.92 20.61 14.27
C GLN A 163 1.09 20.06 12.86
N ARG A 164 1.35 18.75 12.75
CA ARG A 164 1.66 18.08 11.49
C ARG A 164 0.50 17.19 11.05
N TRP A 165 0.26 17.11 9.74
CA TRP A 165 -0.62 16.11 9.11
C TRP A 165 0.02 15.57 7.84
N LYS A 166 -0.49 14.46 7.31
CA LYS A 166 -0.10 13.94 6.00
C LYS A 166 -1.03 14.48 4.91
N GLU A 167 -0.49 14.64 3.72
CA GLU A 167 -1.24 14.97 2.51
C GLU A 167 -0.92 13.94 1.43
N ILE A 168 -1.88 13.67 0.55
CA ILE A 168 -1.64 13.00 -0.73
C ILE A 168 -1.46 14.08 -1.80
N VAL A 169 -0.36 13.97 -2.54
CA VAL A 169 0.07 14.94 -3.53
C VAL A 169 0.23 14.25 -4.88
N LYS A 170 -0.30 14.88 -5.93
CA LYS A 170 -0.08 14.51 -7.32
C LYS A 170 0.96 15.45 -7.92
N LEU A 171 2.06 14.90 -8.43
CA LEU A 171 3.12 15.61 -9.12
C LEU A 171 3.15 15.17 -10.60
N PRO A 172 2.83 16.05 -11.55
CA PRO A 172 3.02 15.78 -12.98
C PRO A 172 4.47 15.45 -13.33
N LYS A 173 4.71 14.52 -14.25
CA LYS A 173 6.08 14.13 -14.68
C LYS A 173 6.72 15.10 -15.67
N ASP A 174 5.94 15.99 -16.27
CA ASP A 174 6.34 17.02 -17.23
C ASP A 174 6.82 18.32 -16.56
N ASN A 175 7.25 18.24 -15.29
CA ASN A 175 7.66 19.37 -14.46
C ASN A 175 6.54 20.36 -14.11
N GLY A 176 5.27 19.94 -14.18
CA GLY A 176 4.16 20.71 -13.64
C GLY A 176 4.20 20.86 -12.11
N GLU A 177 3.38 21.77 -11.60
CA GLU A 177 3.28 22.05 -10.15
C GLU A 177 2.63 20.87 -9.39
N ALA A 178 3.21 20.51 -8.25
CA ALA A 178 2.65 19.51 -7.35
C ALA A 178 1.35 20.01 -6.69
N LYS A 179 0.27 19.23 -6.79
CA LYS A 179 -1.04 19.58 -6.23
C LYS A 179 -1.43 18.65 -5.09
N VAL A 180 -1.89 19.22 -3.98
CA VAL A 180 -2.54 18.45 -2.90
C VAL A 180 -3.89 17.97 -3.43
N ILE A 181 -4.11 16.67 -3.39
CA ILE A 181 -5.38 16.06 -3.79
C ILE A 181 -6.15 15.50 -2.59
N TYR A 182 -5.52 15.32 -1.43
CA TYR A 182 -6.24 14.92 -0.21
C TYR A 182 -5.49 15.36 1.05
N ASP A 183 -6.20 15.97 2.01
CA ASP A 183 -5.62 16.58 3.22
C ASP A 183 -6.14 16.01 4.55
N PHE A 184 -6.81 14.85 4.50
CA PHE A 184 -7.20 14.06 5.69
C PHE A 184 -7.96 14.87 6.76
N PRO A 185 -9.14 15.45 6.44
CA PRO A 185 -9.81 16.43 7.30
C PRO A 185 -10.08 15.92 8.72
N ASP A 186 -10.49 14.65 8.87
CA ASP A 186 -10.82 14.03 10.16
C ASP A 186 -9.62 13.90 11.13
N PHE A 187 -8.39 14.02 10.61
CA PHE A 187 -7.13 13.88 11.34
C PHE A 187 -6.29 15.15 11.34
N LYS A 188 -6.76 16.18 10.63
CA LYS A 188 -6.08 17.48 10.57
C LYS A 188 -6.06 18.08 11.97
N TYR A 189 -4.88 18.50 12.42
CA TYR A 189 -4.65 19.14 13.71
C TYR A 189 -4.85 18.28 14.96
N LYS A 190 -5.10 16.96 14.83
CA LYS A 190 -5.15 16.07 15.99
C LYS A 190 -3.73 15.77 16.51
N PRO A 191 -3.44 16.01 17.80
CA PRO A 191 -2.13 15.80 18.39
C PRO A 191 -1.93 14.32 18.72
N THR A 192 -1.64 13.49 17.73
CA THR A 192 -0.99 12.21 18.03
C THR A 192 0.19 12.04 17.10
N LYS A 193 1.30 11.57 17.66
CA LYS A 193 2.54 11.32 16.92
C LYS A 193 2.44 10.10 15.98
N GLU A 194 1.25 9.48 15.84
CA GLU A 194 1.12 8.07 15.47
C GLU A 194 0.12 7.76 14.33
N TYR A 195 -0.60 8.74 13.80
CA TYR A 195 -1.43 8.51 12.62
C TYR A 195 -0.59 8.56 11.34
N TYR A 196 -0.15 7.39 10.88
CA TYR A 196 0.39 7.23 9.54
C TYR A 196 -0.67 6.58 8.63
N CYS A 197 -0.82 7.09 7.42
CA CYS A 197 -1.64 6.41 6.41
C CYS A 197 -0.74 5.57 5.50
N LEU A 198 -1.27 4.41 5.11
CA LEU A 198 -0.78 3.62 4.00
C LEU A 198 -1.67 3.93 2.79
N TYR A 199 -1.08 4.00 1.59
CA TYR A 199 -1.87 4.22 0.39
C TYR A 199 -1.39 3.38 -0.78
N LYS A 200 -2.34 3.05 -1.67
CA LYS A 200 -2.14 2.35 -2.93
C LYS A 200 -3.04 2.94 -3.99
N VAL A 201 -2.63 2.78 -5.25
CA VAL A 201 -3.27 3.41 -6.39
C VAL A 201 -3.68 2.34 -7.39
N ASN A 202 -4.88 2.47 -7.96
CA ASN A 202 -5.28 1.81 -9.18
C ASN A 202 -5.40 2.87 -10.27
N LYS A 203 -4.41 2.87 -11.17
CA LYS A 203 -4.33 3.80 -12.29
C LYS A 203 -5.46 3.58 -13.30
N ASP A 204 -5.90 2.34 -13.50
CA ASP A 204 -6.90 2.02 -14.52
C ASP A 204 -8.29 2.48 -14.04
N ALA A 205 -8.58 2.27 -12.75
CA ALA A 205 -9.81 2.77 -12.11
C ALA A 205 -9.73 4.25 -11.69
N GLN A 206 -8.56 4.90 -11.80
CA GLN A 206 -8.29 6.26 -11.30
C GLN A 206 -8.65 6.47 -9.81
N ARG A 207 -8.29 5.48 -8.98
CA ARG A 207 -8.64 5.43 -7.55
C ARG A 207 -7.42 5.29 -6.64
N ILE A 208 -7.55 5.81 -5.43
CA ILE A 208 -6.54 5.73 -4.37
C ILE A 208 -7.23 5.15 -3.14
N ALA A 209 -6.68 4.04 -2.64
CA ALA A 209 -7.09 3.43 -1.38
C ALA A 209 -6.14 3.87 -0.28
N ILE A 210 -6.69 4.26 0.86
CA ILE A 210 -5.96 4.83 1.98
C ILE A 210 -6.37 4.10 3.26
N ALA A 211 -5.46 3.31 3.81
CA ALA A 211 -5.68 2.61 5.07
C ALA A 211 -5.02 3.37 6.22
N TYR A 212 -5.73 3.50 7.33
CA TYR A 212 -5.28 4.24 8.49
C TYR A 212 -4.64 3.31 9.52
N THR A 213 -3.62 3.82 10.20
CA THR A 213 -3.06 3.13 11.38
C THR A 213 -3.69 3.69 12.62
N GLY A 214 -3.91 2.83 13.62
CA GLY A 214 -4.68 3.20 14.81
C GLY A 214 -6.19 3.33 14.61
N HIS A 215 -6.68 3.11 13.38
CA HIS A 215 -8.09 3.08 13.03
C HIS A 215 -8.31 1.99 11.99
N ARG A 216 -9.32 1.14 12.20
CA ARG A 216 -9.68 0.11 11.21
C ARG A 216 -10.59 0.72 10.14
N ARG A 217 -10.02 1.67 9.40
CA ARG A 217 -10.67 2.46 8.37
C ARG A 217 -9.90 2.44 7.05
N ILE A 218 -10.66 2.43 5.95
CA ILE A 218 -10.15 2.60 4.58
C ILE A 218 -10.96 3.69 3.89
N ASP A 219 -10.28 4.70 3.35
CA ASP A 219 -10.88 5.68 2.44
C ASP A 219 -10.50 5.34 1.01
N ILE A 220 -11.47 5.39 0.09
CA ILE A 220 -11.25 5.30 -1.34
C ILE A 220 -11.61 6.65 -1.95
N ILE A 221 -10.66 7.28 -2.62
CA ILE A 221 -10.82 8.56 -3.30
C ILE A 221 -10.50 8.42 -4.80
N ASP A 222 -10.99 9.34 -5.62
CA ASP A 222 -10.52 9.48 -7.01
C ASP A 222 -9.22 10.30 -7.10
N PHE A 223 -8.63 10.40 -8.30
CA PHE A 223 -7.41 11.19 -8.54
C PHE A 223 -7.63 12.72 -8.44
N LYS A 224 -8.88 13.18 -8.33
CA LYS A 224 -9.23 14.58 -8.07
C LYS A 224 -9.39 14.85 -6.57
N GLY A 225 -9.32 13.82 -5.73
CA GLY A 225 -9.47 13.96 -4.28
C GLY A 225 -10.88 13.71 -3.74
N ASN A 226 -11.84 13.38 -4.60
CA ASN A 226 -13.22 13.19 -4.16
C ASN A 226 -13.35 11.85 -3.45
N LEU A 227 -13.95 11.86 -2.26
CA LEU A 227 -14.27 10.64 -1.52
C LEU A 227 -15.33 9.83 -2.28
N ILE A 228 -14.98 8.59 -2.60
CA ILE A 228 -15.88 7.60 -3.23
C ILE A 228 -16.52 6.73 -2.15
N ARG A 229 -15.71 6.26 -1.19
CA ARG A 229 -16.14 5.38 -0.10
C ARG A 229 -15.30 5.60 1.16
N LYS A 230 -15.96 5.60 2.31
CA LYS A 230 -15.34 5.43 3.63
C LYS A 230 -15.82 4.10 4.22
N ILE A 231 -14.88 3.20 4.50
CA ILE A 231 -15.13 1.88 5.09
C ILE A 231 -14.58 1.91 6.50
N THR A 232 -15.43 1.62 7.50
CA THR A 232 -15.03 1.50 8.91
C THR A 232 -15.46 0.13 9.41
N VAL A 233 -14.54 -0.63 10.00
CA VAL A 233 -14.84 -1.98 10.52
C VAL A 233 -14.75 -2.00 12.04
N SER A 234 -15.83 -2.44 12.68
CA SER A 234 -15.91 -2.57 14.13
C SER A 234 -15.09 -3.76 14.65
N PRO A 235 -14.52 -3.69 15.86
CA PRO A 235 -14.48 -2.48 16.70
C PRO A 235 -13.57 -1.42 16.06
N ASP A 236 -14.11 -0.23 15.84
CA ASP A 236 -13.31 0.96 15.54
C ASP A 236 -12.80 1.46 16.89
N ALA A 237 -11.90 0.68 17.46
CA ALA A 237 -11.16 1.16 18.60
C ALA A 237 -10.27 2.28 18.06
N GLN A 238 -10.71 3.52 18.28
CA GLN A 238 -9.77 4.62 18.33
C GLN A 238 -8.66 4.16 19.28
N LEU A 239 -7.39 4.30 18.89
CA LEU A 239 -6.33 4.32 19.87
C LEU A 239 -6.79 5.30 20.96
N GLU A 240 -7.17 4.79 22.13
CA GLU A 240 -7.41 5.58 23.32
C GLU A 240 -6.08 6.30 23.60
N GLY A 241 -5.92 7.49 23.03
CA GLY A 241 -4.83 8.41 23.27
C GLY A 241 -4.86 9.00 24.68
N GLU A 242 -5.42 8.28 25.66
CA GLU A 242 -5.53 8.72 27.06
C GLU A 242 -5.14 7.65 28.09
N ASN A 243 -4.42 6.57 27.73
CA ASN A 243 -3.65 5.88 28.77
C ASN A 243 -2.39 6.70 29.09
N LYS A 244 -2.55 7.72 29.95
CA LYS A 244 -1.44 8.38 30.67
C LYS A 244 -0.67 7.42 31.59
N ASP A 245 -1.12 6.19 31.71
CA ASP A 245 -0.56 5.17 32.59
C ASP A 245 0.39 4.26 31.78
N SER A 246 1.66 4.65 31.72
CA SER A 246 2.77 3.96 31.03
C SER A 246 3.07 2.54 31.54
N LYS A 247 2.25 2.01 32.44
CA LYS A 247 2.38 0.69 33.07
C LYS A 247 1.44 -0.38 32.50
N LYS A 248 0.51 -0.03 31.60
CA LYS A 248 -0.30 -1.03 30.89
C LYS A 248 0.40 -1.42 29.57
N PRO A 249 0.53 -2.73 29.28
CA PRO A 249 1.36 -3.19 28.18
C PRO A 249 0.86 -2.66 26.84
N GLN A 250 1.80 -2.44 25.91
CA GLN A 250 1.65 -2.09 24.49
C GLN A 250 0.80 -3.11 23.67
N ASN A 251 0.00 -3.96 24.32
CA ASN A 251 -0.74 -5.09 23.77
C ASN A 251 -2.13 -4.73 23.21
N ARG A 252 -2.35 -3.49 22.76
CA ARG A 252 -3.60 -3.06 22.11
C ARG A 252 -3.35 -2.32 20.79
N ILE A 253 -2.29 -2.65 20.07
CA ILE A 253 -2.08 -2.09 18.73
C ILE A 253 -3.17 -2.65 17.81
N ILE A 254 -4.12 -1.79 17.43
CA ILE A 254 -5.18 -2.03 16.45
C ILE A 254 -4.83 -1.17 15.24
N GLU A 255 -4.25 -1.78 14.20
CA GLU A 255 -3.83 -1.04 13.02
C GLU A 255 -3.88 -1.88 11.74
N TYR A 256 -4.10 -1.18 10.62
CA TYR A 256 -3.66 -1.68 9.32
C TYR A 256 -2.15 -1.44 9.19
N SER A 257 -1.36 -2.49 9.36
CA SER A 257 0.11 -2.41 9.36
C SER A 257 0.73 -2.61 7.96
N ASP A 258 -0.05 -3.08 6.98
CA ASP A 258 0.36 -3.07 5.57
C ASP A 258 -0.85 -2.96 4.62
N LEU A 259 -0.64 -2.38 3.43
CA LEU A 259 -1.65 -2.20 2.39
C LEU A 259 -1.03 -2.53 1.03
N ARG A 260 -1.69 -3.38 0.26
CA ARG A 260 -1.34 -3.73 -1.12
C ARG A 260 -2.57 -3.67 -1.99
N ALA A 261 -2.37 -3.42 -3.27
CA ALA A 261 -3.47 -3.42 -4.22
C ALA A 261 -2.95 -3.79 -5.61
N ASN A 262 -3.85 -4.32 -6.43
CA ASN A 262 -3.67 -4.51 -7.86
C ASN A 262 -4.90 -3.91 -8.60
N SER A 263 -5.08 -4.20 -9.88
CA SER A 263 -6.23 -3.69 -10.65
C SER A 263 -7.59 -4.20 -10.17
N LYS A 264 -7.65 -5.35 -9.47
CA LYS A 264 -8.89 -5.99 -9.01
C LYS A 264 -9.20 -5.69 -7.54
N TYR A 265 -8.20 -5.76 -6.67
CA TYR A 265 -8.39 -5.81 -5.22
C TYR A 265 -7.51 -4.82 -4.46
N ILE A 266 -8.04 -4.43 -3.30
CA ILE A 266 -7.33 -3.81 -2.19
C ILE A 266 -7.19 -4.88 -1.11
N ILE A 267 -5.98 -5.08 -0.58
CA ILE A 267 -5.71 -6.02 0.50
C ILE A 267 -5.02 -5.28 1.64
N THR A 268 -5.59 -5.34 2.83
CA THR A 268 -4.98 -4.83 4.05
C THR A 268 -4.51 -5.97 4.94
N LYS A 269 -3.40 -5.75 5.64
CA LYS A 269 -2.94 -6.59 6.75
C LYS A 269 -3.32 -5.90 8.04
N TYR A 270 -4.17 -6.54 8.84
CA TYR A 270 -4.65 -6.04 10.11
C TYR A 270 -4.00 -6.79 11.28
N SER A 271 -3.54 -6.01 12.25
CA SER A 271 -2.94 -6.44 13.51
C SER A 271 -3.74 -5.78 14.64
N GLY A 272 -4.46 -6.53 15.49
CA GLY A 272 -5.41 -5.96 16.45
C GLY A 272 -5.83 -6.86 17.61
N GLY A 273 -6.43 -6.31 18.68
CA GLY A 273 -6.77 -7.02 19.93
C GLY A 273 -7.64 -8.29 19.76
N ALA A 274 -8.47 -8.38 18.72
CA ALA A 274 -9.24 -9.59 18.37
C ALA A 274 -8.37 -10.83 18.04
N VAL A 275 -7.05 -10.62 17.92
CA VAL A 275 -6.03 -11.61 17.57
C VAL A 275 -5.19 -12.03 18.78
N PHE A 276 -5.15 -11.23 19.85
CA PHE A 276 -4.28 -11.45 21.00
C PHE A 276 -5.02 -12.21 22.11
N ASN A 277 -4.95 -13.54 22.05
CA ASN A 277 -5.09 -14.33 23.28
C ASN A 277 -3.70 -14.44 23.94
N ARG A 278 -3.62 -14.22 25.25
CA ARG A 278 -2.38 -13.97 26.03
C ARG A 278 -1.26 -15.02 25.88
N ASN A 279 -1.54 -16.17 25.26
CA ASN A 279 -0.61 -17.29 25.10
C ASN A 279 -0.44 -17.79 23.64
N THR A 280 -0.88 -17.06 22.61
CA THR A 280 -0.81 -17.55 21.22
C THR A 280 -0.23 -16.53 20.25
N LYS A 281 0.69 -17.00 19.39
CA LYS A 281 1.28 -16.32 18.22
C LYS A 281 0.27 -15.37 17.55
N ALA A 282 0.68 -14.15 17.24
CA ALA A 282 -0.16 -13.14 16.59
C ALA A 282 -0.76 -13.72 15.28
N LYS A 283 -2.09 -13.89 15.25
CA LYS A 283 -2.89 -14.27 14.06
C LYS A 283 -3.28 -13.03 13.25
N GLU A 284 -2.45 -12.59 12.33
CA GLU A 284 -2.83 -11.45 11.47
C GLU A 284 -4.06 -11.80 10.61
N LEU A 285 -4.79 -10.76 10.19
CA LEU A 285 -5.89 -10.88 9.24
C LEU A 285 -5.50 -10.21 7.92
N PHE A 286 -5.79 -10.85 6.81
CA PHE A 286 -5.81 -10.22 5.50
C PHE A 286 -7.25 -9.92 5.12
N GLU A 287 -7.60 -8.66 4.92
CA GLU A 287 -8.93 -8.26 4.46
C GLU A 287 -8.86 -7.81 3.01
N VAL A 288 -9.79 -8.30 2.20
CA VAL A 288 -9.85 -8.06 0.76
C VAL A 288 -11.11 -7.28 0.44
N TYR A 289 -10.93 -6.20 -0.31
CA TYR A 289 -11.99 -5.34 -0.79
C TYR A 289 -11.85 -5.15 -2.30
N ASP A 290 -12.97 -4.92 -2.99
CA ASP A 290 -12.92 -4.38 -4.35
C ASP A 290 -12.58 -2.88 -4.32
N TRP A 291 -12.41 -2.27 -5.49
CA TRP A 291 -12.12 -0.85 -5.60
C TRP A 291 -13.33 0.06 -5.33
N ASP A 292 -14.55 -0.47 -5.23
CA ASP A 292 -15.76 0.27 -4.81
C ASP A 292 -15.95 0.25 -3.28
N GLY A 293 -15.10 -0.52 -2.59
CA GLY A 293 -15.02 -0.65 -1.15
C GLY A 293 -15.94 -1.71 -0.57
N ASN A 294 -16.46 -2.63 -1.39
CA ASN A 294 -17.23 -3.75 -0.88
C ASN A 294 -16.27 -4.82 -0.31
N PRO A 295 -16.55 -5.37 0.89
CA PRO A 295 -15.77 -6.46 1.43
C PRO A 295 -15.98 -7.71 0.57
N ILE A 296 -14.89 -8.38 0.22
CA ILE A 296 -14.94 -9.63 -0.53
C ILE A 296 -14.73 -10.79 0.43
N LYS A 297 -13.56 -10.84 1.07
CA LYS A 297 -13.17 -11.92 1.98
C LYS A 297 -12.17 -11.46 3.02
N ARG A 298 -12.09 -12.21 4.13
CA ARG A 298 -11.04 -12.12 5.13
C ARG A 298 -10.35 -13.46 5.32
N PHE A 299 -9.05 -13.44 5.51
CA PHE A 299 -8.24 -14.62 5.76
C PHE A 299 -7.46 -14.51 7.05
N LYS A 300 -7.37 -15.62 7.80
CA LYS A 300 -6.52 -15.75 9.00
C LYS A 300 -5.19 -16.40 8.64
N THR A 301 -4.10 -15.90 9.21
CA THR A 301 -2.77 -16.53 9.13
C THR A 301 -2.33 -17.09 10.48
N ASN A 302 -1.46 -18.09 10.47
CA ASN A 302 -0.81 -18.64 11.67
C ASN A 302 0.53 -17.96 11.97
N ASN A 303 1.05 -17.22 11.00
CA ASN A 303 2.31 -16.49 11.08
C ASN A 303 2.07 -14.97 11.05
N SER A 304 3.04 -14.23 11.59
CA SER A 304 3.11 -12.77 11.45
C SER A 304 4.09 -12.40 10.34
N PHE A 305 3.62 -11.53 9.44
CA PHE A 305 4.37 -11.03 8.32
C PHE A 305 4.80 -9.60 8.58
N LEU A 306 6.05 -9.27 8.29
CA LEU A 306 6.51 -7.88 8.24
C LEU A 306 5.79 -7.14 7.10
N ARG A 307 5.83 -7.72 5.90
CA ARG A 307 5.25 -7.17 4.67
C ARG A 307 4.73 -8.29 3.79
N PHE A 308 3.84 -7.95 2.87
CA PHE A 308 3.40 -8.87 1.83
C PHE A 308 3.37 -8.24 0.44
N ARG A 309 3.21 -9.06 -0.59
CA ARG A 309 2.97 -8.65 -1.99
C ARG A 309 1.87 -9.50 -2.60
N ILE A 310 1.16 -8.94 -3.56
CA ILE A 310 0.21 -9.69 -4.39
C ILE A 310 0.99 -10.28 -5.55
N LEU A 311 0.95 -11.60 -5.69
CA LEU A 311 1.54 -12.31 -6.81
C LEU A 311 0.52 -12.42 -7.95
N PRO A 312 0.97 -12.49 -9.21
CA PRO A 312 0.12 -12.89 -10.32
C PRO A 312 -0.56 -14.24 -10.04
N SER A 313 -1.85 -14.33 -10.31
CA SER A 313 -2.67 -15.51 -10.03
C SER A 313 -3.77 -15.69 -11.07
N ALA A 314 -4.33 -16.91 -11.13
CA ALA A 314 -5.53 -17.19 -11.93
C ALA A 314 -6.72 -16.39 -11.39
N GLU A 315 -7.73 -16.15 -12.22
CA GLU A 315 -8.76 -15.12 -12.00
C GLU A 315 -9.49 -15.18 -10.65
N ASP A 316 -9.66 -16.37 -10.08
CA ASP A 316 -10.45 -16.57 -8.84
C ASP A 316 -9.57 -16.92 -7.63
N SER A 317 -8.30 -16.52 -7.64
CA SER A 317 -7.39 -16.79 -6.53
C SER A 317 -6.55 -15.59 -6.17
N ILE A 318 -6.30 -15.41 -4.88
CA ILE A 318 -5.25 -14.52 -4.39
C ILE A 318 -4.05 -15.38 -4.05
N LYS A 319 -2.91 -14.99 -4.62
CA LYS A 319 -1.59 -15.46 -4.19
C LYS A 319 -0.86 -14.30 -3.56
N LEU A 320 -0.36 -14.48 -2.34
CA LEU A 320 0.47 -13.49 -1.66
C LEU A 320 1.88 -14.03 -1.44
N LEU A 321 2.86 -13.14 -1.47
CA LEU A 321 4.21 -13.40 -1.00
C LEU A 321 4.43 -12.61 0.28
N GLY A 322 4.48 -13.29 1.43
CA GLY A 322 4.78 -12.71 2.73
C GLY A 322 6.27 -12.79 3.08
N ILE A 323 6.76 -11.82 3.85
CA ILE A 323 8.07 -11.84 4.52
C ILE A 323 7.79 -11.96 6.01
N LEU A 324 8.31 -12.99 6.69
CA LEU A 324 8.04 -13.21 8.13
C LEU A 324 8.67 -12.14 9.03
N ALA A 325 8.01 -11.81 10.14
CA ALA A 325 8.43 -10.72 11.05
C ALA A 325 9.54 -11.12 12.05
N TRP A 326 9.73 -12.41 12.33
CA TRP A 326 10.58 -12.89 13.43
C TRP A 326 12.01 -13.27 13.03
N ASP A 327 12.37 -13.07 11.76
CA ASP A 327 13.69 -13.40 11.24
C ASP A 327 14.30 -12.15 10.59
N TYR A 328 14.72 -11.20 11.42
CA TYR A 328 15.37 -9.97 10.97
C TYR A 328 16.72 -10.24 10.28
N SER A 329 17.29 -11.43 10.51
CA SER A 329 18.51 -11.92 9.86
C SER A 329 18.26 -12.52 8.48
N LEU A 330 17.17 -13.26 8.30
CA LEU A 330 16.89 -14.00 7.06
C LEU A 330 15.44 -13.80 6.61
N ALA A 331 15.26 -13.21 5.44
CA ALA A 331 13.95 -13.11 4.81
C ALA A 331 13.41 -14.51 4.46
N THR A 332 12.58 -15.07 5.33
CA THR A 332 11.77 -16.24 4.99
C THR A 332 10.54 -15.78 4.21
N PHE A 333 10.47 -16.20 2.95
CA PHE A 333 9.32 -15.94 2.10
C PHE A 333 8.26 -17.03 2.32
N VAL A 334 6.98 -16.64 2.29
CA VAL A 334 5.86 -17.58 2.36
C VAL A 334 4.88 -17.27 1.24
N VAL A 335 4.53 -18.28 0.43
CA VAL A 335 3.39 -18.14 -0.49
C VAL A 335 2.12 -18.47 0.25
N LEU A 336 1.18 -17.53 0.20
CA LEU A 336 -0.18 -17.70 0.69
C LEU A 336 -1.10 -17.88 -0.51
N LYS A 337 -1.98 -18.88 -0.49
CA LYS A 337 -2.99 -19.09 -1.54
C LYS A 337 -4.38 -19.19 -0.95
N ALA A 338 -5.35 -18.52 -1.57
CA ALA A 338 -6.77 -18.67 -1.28
C ALA A 338 -7.62 -18.41 -2.53
N ARG A 339 -8.83 -18.98 -2.57
CA ARG A 339 -9.86 -18.63 -3.55
C ARG A 339 -10.61 -17.39 -3.10
N VAL A 340 -10.80 -16.43 -4.01
CA VAL A 340 -11.53 -15.19 -3.76
C VAL A 340 -12.99 -15.37 -4.05
#